data_AF-A0A520EV63-F1
#
_entry.id   AF-A0A520EV63-F1
#
_cell.length_a   1.000
_cell.length_b   1.000
_cell.length_c   1.000
_cell.angle_alpha   90.00
_cell.angle_beta   90.00
_cell.angle_gamma   90.00
#
_symmetry.space_group_name_H-M   'P 1'
#
loop_
_entity.id
_entity.type
_entity.pdbx_description
1 polymer ?
#
loop_
_entity_poly.entity_id
_entity_poly.type
_entity_poly.pdbx_seq_one_letter_code
_entity_poly.pdbx_strand_id
1 'polypeptide(L)'
;GFLVLPFLLGFRLTCYYYRKAYYRSVWFSPPACAVAEPHSTYTGETRLPLIVQNAHRYFFYVALVVSLINTYDAIRAFHGADGGFGIGLGTLIMVCNVILLWAYTVSCHSCRHVMGGRLTHFSKHPIRYRLWTGVSTLNTRHMQLAWTTLATLIVTDFYVMLVASGTISDLRLIN
;
A
#
# COMPACT_ATOMS: atom_id res chain seq x y z
N GLY A 1 14.16 3.09 7.39
CA GLY A 1 14.02 1.93 6.48
C GLY A 1 13.79 0.62 7.21
N PHE A 2 14.84 0.06 7.81
CA PHE A 2 14.86 -1.35 8.28
C PHE A 2 13.71 -1.77 9.21
N LEU A 3 13.34 -0.93 10.19
CA LEU A 3 12.27 -1.25 11.15
C LEU A 3 10.88 -1.34 10.50
N VAL A 4 10.65 -0.63 9.40
CA VAL A 4 9.33 -0.51 8.75
C VAL A 4 9.13 -1.58 7.67
N LEU A 5 10.22 -2.11 7.10
CA LEU A 5 10.19 -3.09 6.02
C LEU A 5 9.41 -4.37 6.37
N PRO A 6 9.58 -5.02 7.54
CA PRO A 6 8.83 -6.23 7.86
C PRO A 6 7.31 -5.99 7.90
N PHE A 7 6.88 -4.83 8.40
CA PHE A 7 5.46 -4.48 8.49
C PHE A 7 4.86 -4.17 7.12
N LEU A 8 5.57 -3.41 6.27
CA LEU A 8 5.10 -3.12 4.91
C LEU A 8 5.11 -4.36 4.02
N LEU A 9 6.11 -5.23 4.18
CA LEU A 9 6.15 -6.52 3.50
C LEU A 9 5.00 -7.41 3.97
N GLY A 10 4.77 -7.49 5.29
CA GLY A 10 3.63 -8.20 5.87
C GLY A 10 2.29 -7.68 5.35
N PHE A 11 2.11 -6.37 5.25
CA PHE A 11 0.92 -5.75 4.65
C PHE A 11 0.68 -6.20 3.21
N ARG A 12 1.74 -6.24 2.39
CA ARG A 12 1.68 -6.70 0.99
C ARG A 12 1.38 -8.19 0.92
N LEU A 13 2.14 -9.03 1.62
CA LEU A 13 2.00 -10.49 1.59
C LEU A 13 0.64 -10.98 2.10
N THR A 14 0.04 -10.24 3.02
CA THR A 14 -1.29 -10.53 3.56
C THR A 14 -2.45 -9.94 2.73
N CYS A 15 -2.14 -9.15 1.69
CA CYS A 15 -3.15 -8.53 0.85
C CYS A 15 -3.86 -9.56 -0.04
N TYR A 16 -5.15 -9.32 -0.30
CA TYR A 16 -6.00 -10.14 -1.17
C TYR A 16 -5.38 -10.40 -2.56
N TYR A 17 -4.66 -9.44 -3.13
CA TYR A 17 -3.97 -9.64 -4.42
C TYR A 17 -2.88 -10.72 -4.33
N TYR A 18 -1.96 -10.59 -3.36
CA TYR A 18 -0.89 -11.55 -3.17
C TYR A 18 -1.45 -12.91 -2.74
N ARG A 19 -2.50 -12.91 -1.91
CA ARG A 19 -3.30 -14.11 -1.60
C ARG A 19 -3.70 -14.86 -2.84
N LYS A 20 -4.39 -14.20 -3.77
CA LYS A 20 -4.81 -14.82 -5.02
C LYS A 20 -3.62 -15.39 -5.82
N ALA A 21 -2.48 -14.71 -5.82
CA ALA A 21 -1.30 -15.16 -6.56
C ALA A 21 -0.77 -16.50 -6.02
N TYR A 22 -0.40 -16.58 -4.74
CA TYR A 22 0.19 -17.82 -4.20
C TYR A 22 -0.84 -18.95 -4.03
N TYR A 23 -2.14 -18.65 -3.83
CA TYR A 23 -3.18 -19.69 -3.85
C TYR A 23 -3.27 -20.40 -5.20
N ARG A 24 -3.08 -19.66 -6.30
CA ARG A 24 -3.14 -20.20 -7.66
C ARG A 24 -1.85 -20.88 -8.08
N SER A 25 -0.71 -20.24 -7.82
CA SER A 25 0.59 -20.70 -8.32
C SER A 25 1.27 -21.73 -7.42
N VAL A 26 0.99 -21.72 -6.11
CA VAL A 26 1.64 -22.62 -5.15
C VAL A 26 0.64 -23.61 -4.57
N TRP A 27 -0.54 -23.14 -4.17
CA TRP A 27 -1.55 -23.97 -3.50
C TRP A 27 -2.55 -24.62 -4.44
N PHE A 28 -2.52 -24.30 -5.74
CA PHE A 28 -3.45 -24.80 -6.76
C PHE A 28 -4.92 -24.88 -6.27
N SER A 29 -5.43 -23.84 -5.61
CA SER A 29 -6.74 -23.87 -4.94
C SER A 29 -7.58 -22.62 -5.20
N PRO A 30 -8.40 -22.60 -6.27
CA PRO A 30 -8.26 -23.38 -7.51
C PRO A 30 -7.25 -22.70 -8.46
N PRO A 31 -6.51 -23.43 -9.31
CA PRO A 31 -5.48 -22.84 -10.16
C PRO A 31 -6.08 -21.97 -11.28
N ALA A 32 -7.20 -22.40 -11.86
CA ALA A 32 -7.99 -21.62 -12.82
C ALA A 32 -9.46 -22.08 -12.78
N CYS A 33 -10.37 -21.27 -13.31
CA CYS A 33 -11.80 -21.60 -13.33
C CYS A 33 -12.13 -22.85 -14.16
N ALA A 34 -11.28 -23.20 -15.13
CA ALA A 34 -11.47 -24.34 -16.02
C ALA A 34 -10.60 -25.56 -15.65
N VAL A 35 -9.81 -25.48 -14.58
CA VAL A 35 -8.87 -26.55 -14.19
C VAL A 35 -9.35 -27.16 -12.88
N ALA A 36 -9.52 -28.48 -12.88
CA ALA A 36 -9.95 -29.22 -11.70
C ALA A 36 -8.98 -28.97 -10.53
N GLU A 37 -9.54 -28.68 -9.36
CA GLU A 37 -8.76 -28.48 -8.16
C GLU A 37 -8.18 -29.83 -7.69
N PRO A 38 -6.84 -29.94 -7.51
CA PRO A 38 -6.21 -31.17 -7.04
C PRO A 38 -6.53 -31.48 -5.57
N HIS A 39 -6.99 -30.50 -4.79
CA HIS A 39 -7.32 -30.66 -3.38
C HIS A 39 -8.73 -31.25 -3.21
N SER A 40 -8.81 -32.39 -2.51
CA SER A 40 -10.09 -33.03 -2.15
C SER A 40 -10.84 -32.30 -1.03
N THR A 41 -10.11 -31.59 -0.17
CA THR A 41 -10.67 -30.88 0.99
C THR A 41 -9.98 -29.54 1.20
N TYR A 42 -10.78 -28.47 1.26
CA TYR A 42 -10.30 -27.14 1.57
C TYR A 42 -10.22 -26.94 3.09
N THR A 43 -9.02 -26.89 3.65
CA THR A 43 -8.82 -26.67 5.09
C THR A 43 -8.99 -25.20 5.52
N GLY A 44 -9.14 -24.30 4.54
CA GLY A 44 -9.45 -22.90 4.76
C GLY A 44 -8.31 -22.05 5.31
N GLU A 45 -8.61 -20.78 5.52
CA GLU A 45 -7.74 -19.79 6.18
C GLU A 45 -7.65 -19.98 7.71
N THR A 46 -8.04 -21.15 8.22
CA THR A 46 -8.12 -21.41 9.66
C THR A 46 -6.90 -22.12 10.23
N ARG A 47 -5.98 -22.58 9.36
CA ARG A 47 -4.74 -23.25 9.76
C ARG A 47 -3.50 -22.49 9.29
N LEU A 48 -2.38 -22.70 9.98
CA LEU A 48 -1.08 -22.22 9.52
C LEU A 48 -0.73 -22.85 8.16
N PRO A 49 -0.17 -22.09 7.20
CA PRO A 49 0.22 -20.67 7.27
C PRO A 49 -0.89 -19.67 6.90
N LEU A 50 -2.04 -20.13 6.39
CA LEU A 50 -3.09 -19.28 5.81
C LEU A 50 -3.84 -18.41 6.83
N ILE A 51 -3.80 -18.75 8.12
CA ILE A 51 -4.37 -17.93 9.19
C ILE A 51 -3.71 -16.53 9.31
N VAL A 52 -2.46 -16.40 8.87
CA VAL A 52 -1.72 -15.13 8.89
C VAL A 52 -2.39 -14.09 7.98
N GLN A 53 -3.18 -14.52 7.00
CA GLN A 53 -3.90 -13.62 6.10
C GLN A 53 -4.94 -12.76 6.82
N ASN A 54 -5.50 -13.26 7.92
CA ASN A 54 -6.41 -12.49 8.77
C ASN A 54 -5.72 -11.29 9.45
N ALA A 55 -4.38 -11.33 9.56
CA ALA A 55 -3.61 -10.24 10.14
C ALA A 55 -3.53 -9.01 9.21
N HIS A 56 -3.95 -9.11 7.95
CA HIS A 56 -3.97 -7.98 7.02
C HIS A 56 -4.69 -6.75 7.60
N ARG A 57 -5.76 -6.97 8.39
CA ARG A 57 -6.51 -5.91 9.06
C ARG A 57 -5.65 -5.11 10.04
N TYR A 58 -4.70 -5.75 10.70
CA TYR A 58 -3.78 -5.10 11.65
C TYR A 58 -2.64 -4.41 10.91
N PHE A 59 -2.08 -5.07 9.89
CA PHE A 59 -1.08 -4.46 9.03
C PHE A 59 -1.60 -3.20 8.32
N PHE A 60 -2.90 -3.13 8.01
CA PHE A 60 -3.53 -1.91 7.48
C PHE A 60 -3.40 -0.71 8.43
N TYR A 61 -3.61 -0.89 9.73
CA TYR A 61 -3.44 0.20 10.70
C TYR A 61 -1.98 0.62 10.82
N VAL A 62 -1.04 -0.33 10.78
CA VAL A 62 0.39 -0.02 10.76
C VAL A 62 0.76 0.73 9.47
N ALA A 63 0.23 0.31 8.33
CA ALA A 63 0.44 0.99 7.05
C ALA A 63 -0.07 2.44 7.08
N LEU A 64 -1.23 2.70 7.70
CA LEU A 64 -1.73 4.07 7.90
C LEU A 64 -0.75 4.92 8.72
N VAL A 65 -0.22 4.40 9.83
CA VAL A 65 0.77 5.10 10.65
C VAL A 65 2.03 5.40 9.84
N VAL A 66 2.52 4.42 9.09
CA VAL A 66 3.69 4.60 8.22
C VAL A 66 3.42 5.65 7.15
N SER A 67 2.25 5.66 6.51
CA SER A 67 1.87 6.68 5.53
C SER A 67 1.83 8.08 6.14
N LEU A 68 1.36 8.23 7.38
CA LEU A 68 1.38 9.50 8.10
C LEU A 68 2.82 9.98 8.38
N ILE A 69 3.70 9.08 8.82
CA ILE A 69 5.12 9.40 9.04
C ILE A 69 5.78 9.83 7.73
N ASN A 70 5.56 9.09 6.63
CA ASN A 70 6.11 9.46 5.33
C ASN A 70 5.55 10.79 4.82
N THR A 71 4.31 11.12 5.16
CA THR A 71 3.71 12.42 4.84
C THR A 71 4.41 13.54 5.62
N TYR A 72 4.70 13.32 6.90
CA TYR A 72 5.48 14.26 7.70
C TYR A 72 6.90 14.46 7.15
N ASP A 73 7.58 13.38 6.77
CA ASP A 73 8.91 13.45 6.17
C ASP A 73 8.90 14.20 4.83
N ALA A 74 7.87 13.97 3.99
CA ALA A 74 7.69 14.72 2.74
C ALA A 74 7.44 16.21 2.98
N ILE A 75 6.68 16.58 4.01
CA ILE A 75 6.48 17.99 4.40
C ILE A 75 7.80 18.59 4.86
N ARG A 76 8.58 17.86 5.67
CA ARG A 76 9.90 18.34 6.11
C ARG A 76 10.90 18.49 4.98
N ALA A 77 10.79 17.69 3.93
CA ALA A 77 11.64 17.77 2.74
C ALA A 77 11.48 19.09 1.95
N PHE A 78 10.50 19.93 2.29
CA PHE A 78 10.37 21.29 1.75
C PHE A 78 11.25 22.33 2.45
N HIS A 79 12.09 21.95 3.43
CA HIS A 79 13.05 22.90 4.00
C HIS A 79 14.26 23.07 3.06
N GLY A 80 14.55 24.32 2.69
CA GLY A 80 15.72 24.76 1.93
C GLY A 80 17.00 24.75 2.77
N ALA A 81 18.15 24.89 2.12
CA ALA A 81 19.46 24.86 2.78
C ALA A 81 19.63 26.03 3.76
N ASP A 82 18.97 27.15 3.50
CA ASP A 82 19.04 28.39 4.28
C ASP A 82 17.95 28.49 5.37
N GLY A 83 17.21 27.40 5.61
CA GLY A 83 16.09 27.34 6.57
C GLY A 83 14.75 27.86 6.03
N GLY A 84 14.71 28.32 4.77
CA GLY A 84 13.50 28.74 4.06
C GLY A 84 12.72 27.59 3.40
N PHE A 85 11.75 27.93 2.54
CA PHE A 85 11.02 26.95 1.73
C PHE A 85 11.79 26.63 0.46
N GLY A 86 12.15 25.36 0.26
CA GLY A 86 12.88 24.88 -0.90
C GLY A 86 12.18 23.70 -1.56
N ILE A 87 12.29 23.62 -2.88
CA ILE A 87 11.82 22.47 -3.66
C ILE A 87 13.02 21.86 -4.38
N GLY A 88 13.41 20.67 -3.96
CA GLY A 88 14.37 19.83 -4.66
C GLY A 88 13.70 18.77 -5.51
N LEU A 89 14.49 18.15 -6.38
CA LEU A 89 14.11 16.92 -7.05
C LEU A 89 13.78 15.82 -6.02
N GLY A 90 14.55 15.72 -4.93
CA GLY A 90 14.24 14.82 -3.82
C GLY A 90 12.87 15.08 -3.19
N THR A 91 12.48 16.34 -3.01
CA THR A 91 11.17 16.72 -2.48
C THR A 91 10.04 16.25 -3.41
N LEU A 92 10.18 16.44 -4.72
CA LEU A 92 9.19 15.98 -5.71
C LEU A 92 9.05 14.46 -5.72
N ILE A 93 10.17 13.73 -5.67
CA ILE A 93 10.18 12.27 -5.61
C ILE A 93 9.45 11.78 -4.34
N MET A 94 9.76 12.38 -3.18
CA MET A 94 9.11 12.07 -1.89
C MET A 94 7.60 12.31 -1.93
N VAL A 95 7.16 13.46 -2.47
CA VAL A 95 5.72 13.79 -2.58
C VAL A 95 5.00 12.81 -3.50
N CYS A 96 5.57 12.53 -4.68
CA CYS A 96 5.01 11.54 -5.60
C CYS A 96 4.86 10.16 -4.94
N ASN A 97 5.90 9.73 -4.21
CA ASN A 97 5.87 8.45 -3.49
C ASN A 97 4.79 8.42 -2.41
N VAL A 98 4.64 9.48 -1.62
CA VAL A 98 3.60 9.60 -0.58
C VAL A 98 2.19 9.58 -1.17
N ILE A 99 1.95 10.30 -2.27
CA ILE A 99 0.65 10.31 -2.94
C ILE A 99 0.28 8.90 -3.42
N LEU A 100 1.23 8.20 -4.06
CA LEU A 100 1.01 6.83 -4.52
C LEU A 100 0.81 5.87 -3.35
N LEU A 101 1.56 6.04 -2.26
CA LEU A 101 1.42 5.25 -1.04
C LEU A 101 0.03 5.40 -0.42
N TRP A 102 -0.51 6.62 -0.38
CA TRP A 102 -1.89 6.88 0.05
C TRP A 102 -2.91 6.25 -0.90
N ALA A 103 -2.74 6.40 -2.22
CA ALA A 103 -3.61 5.77 -3.20
C ALA A 103 -3.65 4.24 -3.03
N TYR A 104 -2.51 3.61 -2.79
CA TYR A 104 -2.43 2.18 -2.52
C TYR A 104 -3.11 1.80 -1.20
N THR A 105 -2.90 2.57 -0.13
CA THR A 105 -3.49 2.32 1.19
C THR A 105 -5.01 2.46 1.16
N VAL A 106 -5.54 3.51 0.54
CA VAL A 106 -6.99 3.76 0.44
C VAL A 106 -7.68 2.79 -0.52
N SER A 107 -6.99 2.28 -1.54
CA SER A 107 -7.56 1.32 -2.51
C SER A 107 -7.72 -0.11 -1.98
N CYS A 108 -7.27 -0.41 -0.76
CA CYS A 108 -7.29 -1.77 -0.24
C CYS A 108 -8.71 -2.27 0.14
N HIS A 109 -8.89 -3.60 0.17
CA HIS A 109 -10.15 -4.21 0.60
C HIS A 109 -10.48 -3.92 2.07
N SER A 110 -9.46 -3.79 2.93
CA SER A 110 -9.65 -3.41 4.33
C SER A 110 -10.28 -2.01 4.45
N CYS A 111 -9.80 -1.03 3.69
CA CYS A 111 -10.37 0.32 3.65
C CYS A 111 -11.81 0.30 3.13
N ARG A 112 -12.09 -0.47 2.07
CA ARG A 112 -13.45 -0.68 1.57
C ARG A 112 -14.37 -1.24 2.65
N HIS A 113 -13.90 -2.24 3.40
CA HIS A 113 -14.64 -2.83 4.50
C HIS A 113 -14.86 -1.84 5.66
N VAL A 114 -13.89 -0.99 5.97
CA VAL A 114 -14.05 0.07 6.99
C VAL A 114 -15.11 1.08 6.57
N MET A 115 -15.16 1.48 5.29
CA MET A 115 -16.12 2.48 4.81
C MET A 115 -17.54 1.94 4.63
N GLY A 116 -17.69 0.69 4.17
CA GLY A 116 -18.99 0.09 3.83
C GLY A 116 -19.46 -1.03 4.76
N GLY A 117 -18.63 -1.47 5.71
CA GLY A 117 -18.91 -2.60 6.58
C GLY A 117 -20.16 -2.38 7.43
N ARG A 118 -21.00 -3.43 7.53
CA ARG A 118 -22.23 -3.45 8.33
C ARG A 118 -23.31 -2.44 7.90
N LEU A 119 -23.21 -1.85 6.70
CA LEU A 119 -24.30 -1.05 6.13
C LEU A 119 -25.45 -1.97 5.69
N THR A 120 -26.61 -1.83 6.34
CA THR A 120 -27.84 -2.55 5.97
C THR A 120 -28.76 -1.73 5.05
N HIS A 121 -28.62 -0.39 5.07
CA HIS A 121 -29.37 0.52 4.19
C HIS A 121 -28.46 1.60 3.60
N PHE A 122 -28.24 1.54 2.28
CA PHE A 122 -27.42 2.54 1.58
C PHE A 122 -28.10 3.91 1.47
N SER A 123 -29.44 3.95 1.35
CA SER A 123 -30.21 5.19 1.24
C SER A 123 -30.16 6.05 2.50
N LYS A 124 -30.06 5.43 3.69
CA LYS A 124 -29.99 6.15 4.98
C LYS A 124 -28.58 6.64 5.32
N HIS A 125 -27.55 6.20 4.59
CA HIS A 125 -26.15 6.56 4.82
C HIS A 125 -25.45 6.99 3.53
N PRO A 126 -25.90 8.08 2.88
CA PRO A 126 -25.42 8.50 1.57
C PRO A 126 -23.92 8.84 1.56
N ILE A 127 -23.40 9.43 2.65
CA ILE A 127 -21.96 9.77 2.75
C ILE A 127 -21.10 8.51 2.76
N ARG A 128 -21.44 7.53 3.62
CA ARG A 128 -20.69 6.26 3.69
C ARG A 128 -20.77 5.49 2.38
N TYR A 129 -21.94 5.48 1.75
CA TYR A 129 -22.11 4.88 0.44
C TYR A 129 -21.22 5.56 -0.62
N ARG A 130 -21.16 6.90 -0.66
CA ARG A 130 -20.27 7.62 -1.59
C ARG A 130 -18.79 7.31 -1.35
N LEU A 131 -18.34 7.31 -0.10
CA LEU A 131 -16.97 6.94 0.26
C LEU A 131 -16.65 5.50 -0.13
N TRP A 132 -17.55 4.56 0.19
CA TRP A 132 -17.41 3.17 -0.20
C TRP A 132 -17.35 3.02 -1.72
N THR A 133 -18.19 3.72 -2.48
CA THR A 133 -18.17 3.70 -3.95
C THR A 133 -16.84 4.24 -4.50
N GLY A 134 -16.33 5.36 -3.98
CA GLY A 134 -15.04 5.91 -4.38
C GLY A 134 -13.88 4.94 -4.12
N VAL A 135 -13.83 4.36 -2.92
CA VAL A 135 -12.83 3.33 -2.57
C VAL A 135 -13.00 2.08 -3.44
N SER A 136 -14.23 1.68 -3.74
CA SER A 136 -14.53 0.52 -4.60
C SER A 136 -14.02 0.72 -6.02
N THR A 137 -14.17 1.93 -6.57
CA THR A 137 -13.62 2.28 -7.88
C THR A 137 -12.10 2.20 -7.87
N LEU A 138 -11.44 2.77 -6.85
CA LEU A 138 -9.98 2.75 -6.75
C LEU A 138 -9.44 1.33 -6.53
N ASN A 139 -10.18 0.49 -5.79
CA ASN A 139 -9.83 -0.90 -5.53
C ASN A 139 -9.68 -1.75 -6.80
N THR A 140 -10.40 -1.43 -7.88
CA THR A 140 -10.22 -2.13 -9.18
C THR A 140 -8.80 -2.01 -9.73
N ARG A 141 -8.08 -0.94 -9.37
CA ARG A 141 -6.68 -0.68 -9.75
C ARG A 141 -5.68 -1.00 -8.64
N HIS A 142 -6.11 -1.64 -7.54
CA HIS A 142 -5.25 -1.91 -6.39
C HIS A 142 -3.98 -2.68 -6.76
N MET A 143 -4.09 -3.64 -7.70
CA MET A 143 -2.93 -4.36 -8.22
C MET A 143 -1.93 -3.45 -8.92
N GLN A 144 -2.40 -2.56 -9.80
CA GLN A 144 -1.54 -1.60 -10.51
C GLN A 144 -0.86 -0.67 -9.50
N LEU A 145 -1.62 -0.16 -8.52
CA LEU A 145 -1.11 0.69 -7.44
C LEU A 145 -0.05 -0.02 -6.58
N ALA A 146 -0.18 -1.33 -6.36
CA ALA A 146 0.82 -2.10 -5.60
C ALA A 146 2.19 -2.15 -6.29
N TRP A 147 2.19 -2.29 -7.63
CA TRP A 147 3.41 -2.32 -8.44
C TRP A 147 4.00 -0.93 -8.62
N THR A 148 3.16 0.08 -8.92
CA THR A 148 3.66 1.46 -9.07
C THR A 148 4.26 1.97 -7.77
N THR A 149 3.61 1.74 -6.62
CA THR A 149 4.18 2.11 -5.31
C THR A 149 5.46 1.35 -4.97
N LEU A 150 5.60 0.09 -5.38
CA LEU A 150 6.84 -0.64 -5.17
C LEU A 150 7.99 0.01 -5.96
N ALA A 151 7.73 0.32 -7.23
CA ALA A 151 8.72 0.96 -8.10
C ALA A 151 9.10 2.34 -7.56
N THR A 152 8.13 3.18 -7.20
CA THR A 152 8.43 4.52 -6.66
C THR A 152 9.12 4.47 -5.32
N LEU A 153 8.80 3.50 -4.47
CA LEU A 153 9.48 3.32 -3.18
C LEU A 153 10.95 2.95 -3.39
N ILE A 154 11.24 2.00 -4.27
CA ILE A 154 12.62 1.62 -4.62
C ILE A 154 13.39 2.83 -5.18
N VAL A 155 12.77 3.58 -6.09
CA VAL A 155 13.38 4.79 -6.67
C VAL A 155 13.64 5.84 -5.59
N THR A 156 12.69 6.05 -4.67
CA THR A 156 12.83 7.03 -3.59
C THR A 156 13.94 6.64 -2.62
N ASP A 157 13.96 5.39 -2.16
CA ASP A 157 14.99 4.88 -1.25
C ASP A 157 16.38 4.93 -1.89
N PHE A 158 16.48 4.55 -3.17
CA PHE A 158 17.74 4.60 -3.91
C PHE A 158 18.22 6.05 -4.12
N TYR A 159 17.31 6.96 -4.46
CA TYR A 159 17.63 8.39 -4.61
C TYR A 159 18.13 8.99 -3.29
N VAL A 160 17.40 8.78 -2.20
CA VAL A 160 17.79 9.27 -0.86
C VAL A 160 19.13 8.67 -0.44
N MET A 161 19.36 7.38 -0.71
CA MET A 161 20.65 6.73 -0.44
C MET A 161 21.79 7.39 -1.20
N LEU A 162 21.63 7.67 -2.51
CA LEU A 162 22.66 8.30 -3.32
C LEU A 162 22.96 9.75 -2.90
N VAL A 163 21.93 10.49 -2.49
CA VAL A 163 22.10 11.84 -1.93
C VAL A 163 22.81 11.77 -0.58
N ALA A 164 22.41 10.85 0.29
CA ALA A 164 23.00 10.68 1.61
C ALA A 164 24.44 10.16 1.57
N SER A 165 24.81 9.36 0.56
CA SER A 165 26.19 8.91 0.33
C SER A 165 27.06 9.96 -0.35
N GLY A 166 26.51 11.11 -0.75
CA GLY A 166 27.21 12.16 -1.47
C GLY A 166 27.57 11.78 -2.92
N THR A 167 27.01 10.69 -3.45
CA THR A 167 27.26 10.25 -4.83
C THR A 167 26.59 11.19 -5.83
N ILE A 168 25.43 11.74 -5.48
CA ILE A 168 24.75 12.78 -6.24
C ILE A 168 24.39 13.94 -5.32
N SER A 169 24.40 15.16 -5.87
CA SER A 169 23.84 16.32 -5.19
C SER A 169 22.33 16.35 -5.41
N ASP A 170 21.55 16.72 -4.39
CA ASP A 170 20.12 16.97 -4.56
C ASP A 170 19.92 18.20 -5.47
N LEU A 171 19.27 18.01 -6.62
CA LEU A 171 19.05 19.07 -7.59
C LEU A 171 17.95 20.00 -7.05
N ARG A 172 18.35 21.19 -6.63
CA ARG A 172 17.41 22.22 -6.17
C ARG A 172 16.81 22.97 -7.35
N LEU A 173 15.48 22.98 -7.42
CA LEU A 173 14.71 23.76 -8.39
C LEU A 173 14.40 25.15 -7.81
N ILE A 174 14.09 25.18 -6.52
CA ILE A 174 13.84 26.38 -5.73
C ILE A 174 14.62 26.23 -4.42
N ASN A 175 15.41 27.25 -4.06
CA ASN A 175 16.11 27.36 -2.78
C ASN A 175 15.97 28.79 -2.26
#